data_AF-A0A847V7S6-F1
#
_entry.id   AF-A0A847V7S6-F1
#
_cell.length_a   1.000
_cell.length_b   1.000
_cell.length_c   1.000
_cell.angle_alpha   90.00
_cell.angle_beta   90.00
_cell.angle_gamma   90.00
#
_symmetry.space_group_name_H-M   'P 1'
#
loop_
_entity.id
_entity.type
_entity.pdbx_description
1 polymer ?
#
loop_
_entity_poly.entity_id
_entity_poly.type
_entity_poly.pdbx_seq_one_letter_code
_entity_poly.pdbx_strand_id
1 'polypeptide(L)'
;MVFVYYAQGVGTFYREFVERLMSQLALRGTEITHEDLGEDRGTMDVKHIDEEGSLELAVSGRDVKATYQVRRHLGELERGAAGAIAGGAIGSVIGSLGGLISKERSLTDTIGGAIGGALAGGAWEAKAGWEESKQERTRFAEVLAEAAKTVEDDLQYIQQGQESAKEALRDRAREKREEEEGKVAELRDELEEVYGDILALGAELELLADEGQSVGKARARVERAQKLYDEADAAIGDNDLVTARARARAARQMVDSARSTIEG
;
A
#
# COMPACT_ATOMS: atom_id res chain seq x y z
N MET A 1 -2.83 -32.66 21.98
CA MET A 1 -2.42 -31.30 22.39
C MET A 1 -2.58 -30.38 21.20
N VAL A 2 -3.00 -29.13 21.41
CA VAL A 2 -3.15 -28.12 20.35
C VAL A 2 -2.29 -26.91 20.68
N PHE A 3 -1.52 -26.42 19.71
CA PHE A 3 -0.70 -25.21 19.78
C PHE A 3 -1.20 -24.20 18.74
N VAL A 4 -1.23 -22.91 19.09
CA VAL A 4 -1.70 -21.85 18.20
C VAL A 4 -0.68 -20.72 18.15
N TYR A 5 -0.35 -20.25 16.96
CA TYR A 5 0.50 -19.09 16.69
C TYR A 5 -0.21 -18.11 15.76
N TYR A 6 -0.03 -16.81 15.97
CA TYR A 6 -0.57 -15.76 15.11
C TYR A 6 0.57 -14.95 14.52
N ALA A 7 0.76 -15.07 13.20
CA ALA A 7 1.71 -14.25 12.46
C ALA A 7 1.07 -12.90 12.11
N GLN A 8 1.68 -11.82 12.57
CA GLN A 8 1.05 -10.50 12.54
C GLN A 8 1.25 -9.76 11.22
N GLY A 9 0.18 -9.17 10.67
CA GLY A 9 0.24 -8.27 9.52
C GLY A 9 0.53 -8.94 8.17
N VAL A 10 0.59 -10.26 8.11
CA VAL A 10 0.93 -11.04 6.90
C VAL A 10 -0.29 -11.64 6.20
N GLY A 11 -1.52 -11.33 6.64
CA GLY A 11 -2.75 -11.88 6.07
C GLY A 11 -2.94 -11.56 4.57
N THR A 12 -2.56 -10.35 4.13
CA THR A 12 -2.57 -9.98 2.70
C THR A 12 -1.52 -10.72 1.87
N PHE A 13 -0.53 -11.31 2.52
CA PHE A 13 0.56 -12.09 1.92
C PHE A 13 0.43 -13.58 2.23
N TYR A 14 -0.78 -14.06 2.55
CA TYR A 14 -1.01 -15.43 3.01
C TYR A 14 -0.29 -16.49 2.19
N ARG A 15 -0.47 -16.52 0.87
CA ARG A 15 0.19 -17.51 0.00
C ARG A 15 1.71 -17.50 0.14
N GLU A 16 2.30 -16.31 0.09
CA GLU A 16 3.76 -16.13 0.22
C GLU A 16 4.25 -16.51 1.63
N PHE A 17 3.46 -16.19 2.67
CA PHE A 17 3.73 -16.61 4.04
C PHE A 17 3.74 -18.14 4.15
N VAL A 18 2.74 -18.84 3.60
CA VAL A 18 2.65 -20.31 3.66
C VAL A 18 3.84 -20.95 2.94
N GLU A 19 4.14 -20.54 1.70
CA GLU A 19 5.25 -21.09 0.91
C GLU A 19 6.61 -20.92 1.62
N ARG A 20 6.85 -19.73 2.17
CA ARG A 20 8.08 -19.45 2.95
C ARG A 20 8.09 -20.20 4.28
N LEU A 21 6.96 -20.32 4.96
CA LEU A 21 6.85 -21.07 6.21
C LEU A 21 7.17 -22.54 5.98
N MET A 22 6.59 -23.15 4.95
CA MET A 22 6.90 -24.55 4.57
C MET A 22 8.38 -24.73 4.28
N SER A 23 8.99 -23.79 3.53
CA SER A 23 10.42 -23.80 3.25
C SER A 23 11.26 -23.72 4.54
N GLN A 24 10.88 -22.84 5.46
CA GLN A 24 11.53 -22.64 6.76
C GLN A 24 11.38 -23.85 7.71
N LEU A 25 10.25 -24.54 7.66
CA LEU A 25 10.00 -25.78 8.40
C LEU A 25 10.83 -26.93 7.83
N ALA A 26 10.88 -27.07 6.50
CA ALA A 26 11.69 -28.08 5.81
C ALA A 26 13.19 -27.90 6.10
N LEU A 27 13.69 -26.66 6.07
CA LEU A 27 15.08 -26.33 6.45
C LEU A 27 15.39 -26.70 7.91
N ARG A 28 14.40 -26.68 8.79
CA ARG A 28 14.51 -27.09 10.20
C ARG A 28 14.25 -28.59 10.41
N GLY A 29 14.25 -29.40 9.35
CA GLY A 29 14.10 -30.85 9.42
C GLY A 29 12.67 -31.30 9.73
N THR A 30 11.67 -30.54 9.29
CA THR A 30 10.27 -30.96 9.31
C THR A 30 9.91 -31.57 7.97
N GLU A 31 9.40 -32.80 7.98
CA GLU A 31 8.78 -33.42 6.82
C GLU A 31 7.33 -32.94 6.71
N ILE A 32 6.94 -32.50 5.51
CA ILE A 32 5.59 -32.00 5.22
C ILE A 32 4.94 -32.94 4.21
N THR A 33 3.74 -33.42 4.51
CA THR A 33 2.98 -34.35 3.67
C THR A 33 1.51 -33.96 3.62
N HIS A 34 0.74 -34.53 2.68
CA HIS A 34 -0.70 -34.30 2.52
C HIS A 34 -1.10 -32.81 2.55
N GLU A 35 -0.39 -31.98 1.80
CA GLU A 35 -0.71 -30.56 1.67
C GLU A 35 -2.00 -30.35 0.89
N ASP A 36 -2.89 -29.53 1.44
CA ASP A 36 -4.07 -28.98 0.78
C ASP A 36 -4.07 -27.47 1.01
N LEU A 37 -3.68 -26.71 -0.03
CA LEU A 37 -3.46 -25.27 0.05
C LEU A 37 -4.53 -24.53 -0.76
N GLY A 38 -5.37 -23.76 -0.08
CA GLY A 38 -6.34 -22.84 -0.66
C GLY A 38 -5.88 -21.39 -0.67
N GLU A 39 -6.77 -20.47 -1.04
CA GLU A 39 -6.46 -19.03 -1.13
C GLU A 39 -6.37 -18.33 0.23
N ASP A 40 -7.08 -18.82 1.24
CA ASP A 40 -7.20 -18.23 2.59
C ASP A 40 -7.02 -19.25 3.73
N ARG A 41 -6.89 -20.53 3.38
CA ARG A 41 -6.74 -21.64 4.33
C ARG A 41 -5.88 -22.75 3.74
N GLY A 42 -5.16 -23.46 4.59
CA GLY A 42 -4.32 -24.57 4.17
C GLY A 42 -4.13 -25.57 5.31
N THR A 43 -4.06 -26.84 4.96
CA THR A 43 -3.82 -27.94 5.91
C THR A 43 -2.68 -28.81 5.43
N MET A 44 -1.85 -29.29 6.35
CA MET A 44 -0.75 -30.19 6.05
C MET A 44 -0.44 -31.09 7.23
N ASP A 45 0.13 -32.25 6.95
CA ASP A 45 0.70 -33.14 7.95
C ASP A 45 2.19 -32.82 8.12
N VAL A 46 2.62 -32.73 9.37
CA VAL A 46 4.00 -32.35 9.73
C VAL A 46 4.60 -33.40 10.63
N LYS A 47 5.85 -33.77 10.35
CA LYS A 47 6.64 -34.67 11.18
C LYS A 47 8.00 -34.07 11.45
N HIS A 48 8.35 -33.94 12.73
CA HIS A 48 9.61 -33.39 13.17
C HIS A 48 10.23 -34.29 14.24
N ILE A 49 11.34 -34.94 13.89
CA ILE A 49 12.02 -35.94 14.72
C ILE A 49 11.03 -37.08 15.08
N ASP A 50 10.54 -37.10 16.32
CA ASP A 50 9.62 -38.12 16.86
C ASP A 50 8.20 -37.59 17.07
N GLU A 51 7.91 -36.35 16.63
CA GLU A 51 6.61 -35.71 16.76
C GLU A 51 5.92 -35.64 15.40
N GLU A 52 4.71 -36.19 15.31
CA GLU A 52 3.85 -36.08 14.14
C GLU A 52 2.57 -35.33 14.52
N GLY A 53 2.04 -34.54 13.61
CA GLY A 53 0.76 -33.85 13.80
C GLY A 53 0.22 -33.23 12.54
N SER A 54 -0.89 -32.51 12.68
CA SER A 54 -1.53 -31.77 11.60
C SER A 54 -1.41 -30.27 11.88
N LEU A 55 -1.06 -29.51 10.85
CA LEU A 55 -0.94 -28.06 10.87
C LEU A 55 -2.02 -27.45 9.97
N GLU A 56 -2.83 -26.56 10.53
CA GLU A 56 -3.80 -25.74 9.82
C GLU A 56 -3.38 -24.27 9.84
N LEU A 57 -3.37 -23.64 8.67
CA LEU A 57 -3.07 -22.23 8.46
C LEU A 57 -4.34 -21.56 7.93
N ALA A 58 -4.73 -20.41 8.50
CA ALA A 58 -5.91 -19.68 8.05
C ALA A 58 -5.73 -18.16 8.19
N VAL A 59 -6.24 -17.39 7.24
CA VAL A 59 -6.30 -15.93 7.34
C VAL A 59 -7.28 -15.54 8.45
N SER A 60 -6.81 -14.68 9.35
CA SER A 60 -7.58 -14.13 10.46
C SER A 60 -7.46 -12.60 10.44
N GLY A 61 -8.26 -11.95 9.60
CA GLY A 61 -8.21 -10.50 9.41
C GLY A 61 -6.90 -10.07 8.72
N ARG A 62 -6.03 -9.35 9.45
CA ARG A 62 -4.71 -8.93 8.95
C ARG A 62 -3.60 -9.95 9.24
N ASP A 63 -3.91 -11.00 9.98
CA ASP A 63 -2.94 -11.95 10.51
C ASP A 63 -3.16 -13.33 9.89
N VAL A 64 -2.19 -14.23 10.07
CA VAL A 64 -2.33 -15.65 9.73
C VAL A 64 -2.27 -16.47 11.01
N LYS A 65 -3.32 -17.26 11.25
CA LYS A 65 -3.42 -18.18 12.39
C LYS A 65 -2.86 -19.54 11.98
N ALA A 66 -1.84 -20.01 12.69
CA ALA A 66 -1.29 -21.36 12.57
C ALA A 66 -1.73 -22.20 13.78
N THR A 67 -2.38 -23.33 13.53
CA THR A 67 -2.88 -24.26 14.54
C THR A 67 -2.24 -25.62 14.33
N TYR A 68 -1.45 -26.09 15.30
CA TYR A 68 -0.80 -27.39 15.27
C TYR A 68 -1.44 -28.36 16.26
N GLN A 69 -1.77 -29.56 15.80
CA GLN A 69 -2.35 -30.62 16.61
C GLN A 69 -1.51 -31.91 16.53
N VAL A 70 -0.97 -32.34 17.67
CA VAL A 70 -0.12 -33.54 17.77
C VAL A 70 -0.93 -34.83 17.62
N ARG A 71 -0.48 -35.75 16.75
CA ARG A 71 -0.94 -37.13 16.64
C ARG A 71 -0.07 -38.02 17.55
N ARG A 72 -0.67 -38.64 18.58
CA ARG A 72 0.06 -39.59 19.43
C ARG A 72 0.05 -40.99 18.81
N HIS A 73 1.22 -41.54 18.51
CA HIS A 73 1.34 -42.98 18.24
C HIS A 73 1.40 -43.77 19.55
N LEU A 74 0.43 -44.66 19.77
CA LEU A 74 0.53 -45.73 20.78
C LEU A 74 1.53 -46.78 20.27
N GLY A 75 2.81 -46.61 20.58
CA GLY A 75 3.85 -47.60 20.35
C GLY A 75 4.83 -47.56 21.52
N GLU A 76 4.92 -48.67 22.25
CA GLU A 76 5.79 -48.93 23.41
C GLU A 76 5.35 -48.34 24.77
N LEU A 77 4.42 -49.06 25.41
CA LEU A 77 4.30 -49.10 26.88
C LEU A 77 4.09 -50.56 27.31
N GLU A 78 5.18 -51.33 27.25
CA GLU A 78 5.28 -52.49 28.14
C GLU A 78 5.42 -51.97 29.58
N ARG A 79 4.48 -52.41 30.42
CA ARG A 79 4.47 -52.33 31.90
C ARG A 79 4.24 -50.96 32.53
N GLY A 80 2.98 -50.72 32.88
CA GLY A 80 2.63 -50.04 34.12
C GLY A 80 1.60 -48.92 33.96
N ALA A 81 0.60 -48.95 34.84
CA ALA A 81 -0.47 -47.97 35.02
C ALA A 81 -1.60 -47.98 33.95
N ALA A 82 -2.65 -48.70 34.30
CA ALA A 82 -4.00 -48.46 33.80
C ALA A 82 -4.40 -46.99 34.06
N GLY A 83 -4.74 -46.28 32.98
CA GLY A 83 -5.21 -44.89 33.07
C GLY A 83 -5.91 -44.46 31.78
N ALA A 84 -7.25 -44.52 31.79
CA ALA A 84 -8.19 -43.84 30.89
C ALA A 84 -7.86 -43.85 29.38
N ILE A 85 -8.15 -44.96 28.71
CA ILE A 85 -8.53 -44.93 27.30
C ILE A 85 -9.98 -44.44 27.25
N ALA A 86 -10.15 -43.12 27.12
CA ALA A 86 -11.40 -42.49 26.74
C ALA A 86 -11.09 -41.56 25.56
N GLY A 87 -11.34 -42.06 24.36
CA GLY A 87 -11.10 -41.32 23.11
C GLY A 87 -10.94 -42.18 21.87
N GLY A 88 -11.47 -43.41 21.87
CA GLY A 88 -11.68 -44.15 20.62
C GLY A 88 -12.97 -43.66 19.96
N ALA A 89 -12.84 -42.89 18.88
CA ALA A 89 -13.72 -42.92 17.72
C ALA A 89 -13.14 -42.01 16.64
N ILE A 90 -12.68 -42.61 15.55
CA ILE A 90 -12.67 -41.94 14.25
C ILE A 90 -14.15 -41.64 13.95
N GLY A 91 -14.55 -40.38 14.13
CA GLY A 91 -15.88 -39.89 13.84
C GLY A 91 -15.78 -38.83 12.76
N SER A 92 -15.87 -39.27 11.52
CA SER A 92 -16.32 -38.50 10.36
C SER A 92 -17.10 -37.22 10.70
N VAL A 93 -16.56 -36.05 10.36
CA VAL A 93 -17.37 -35.03 9.67
C VAL A 93 -17.22 -35.27 8.17
N ILE A 94 -17.79 -36.40 7.76
CA ILE A 94 -18.22 -36.66 6.40
C ILE A 94 -19.14 -35.50 6.01
N GLY A 95 -18.89 -34.93 4.84
CA GLY A 95 -19.87 -34.13 4.13
C GLY A 95 -21.21 -34.87 4.10
N SER A 96 -22.17 -34.35 4.85
CA SER A 96 -23.60 -34.53 4.63
C SER A 96 -24.22 -33.24 5.18
N LEU A 97 -24.92 -32.43 4.40
CA LEU A 97 -25.84 -32.80 3.33
C LEU A 97 -25.80 -31.75 2.21
N GLY A 98 -25.24 -32.14 1.07
CA GLY A 98 -25.85 -31.74 -0.19
C GLY A 98 -27.18 -32.48 -0.32
N GLY A 99 -28.28 -31.74 -0.20
CA GLY A 99 -29.59 -32.16 -0.73
C GLY A 99 -30.70 -32.34 0.30
N LEU A 100 -31.42 -31.26 0.62
CA LEU A 100 -32.87 -31.29 0.57
C LEU A 100 -33.38 -30.03 -0.12
N ILE A 101 -34.22 -30.31 -1.11
CA ILE A 101 -34.76 -29.43 -2.11
C ILE A 101 -35.81 -28.48 -1.51
N SER A 102 -35.84 -27.29 -2.12
CA SER A 102 -36.98 -26.39 -2.28
C SER A 102 -37.34 -25.39 -1.18
N LYS A 103 -37.17 -24.12 -1.60
CA LYS A 103 -38.22 -23.10 -1.74
C LYS A 103 -38.10 -21.92 -0.78
N GLU A 104 -37.74 -20.81 -1.42
CA GLU A 104 -38.15 -19.43 -1.13
C GLU A 104 -37.70 -18.76 0.17
N ARG A 105 -37.01 -17.62 -0.04
CA ARG A 105 -37.01 -16.41 0.81
C ARG A 105 -36.29 -16.59 2.15
N SER A 106 -35.53 -15.64 2.68
CA SER A 106 -35.11 -14.31 2.29
C SER A 106 -33.94 -13.98 3.21
N LEU A 107 -32.99 -13.19 2.72
CA LEU A 107 -32.11 -12.37 3.55
C LEU A 107 -32.91 -11.73 4.69
N THR A 108 -32.49 -11.93 5.95
CA THR A 108 -32.37 -10.92 7.03
C THR A 108 -32.49 -11.54 8.43
N ASP A 109 -31.52 -11.17 9.26
CA ASP A 109 -31.54 -11.11 10.72
C ASP A 109 -31.39 -12.37 11.58
N THR A 110 -30.69 -12.14 12.71
CA THR A 110 -30.43 -12.99 13.88
C THR A 110 -29.46 -14.16 13.65
N ILE A 111 -28.14 -14.02 13.87
CA ILE A 111 -27.48 -13.73 15.16
C ILE A 111 -28.38 -14.10 16.35
N GLY A 112 -28.22 -15.30 16.91
CA GLY A 112 -28.90 -15.60 18.17
C GLY A 112 -28.99 -17.07 18.53
N GLY A 113 -27.93 -17.58 19.15
CA GLY A 113 -28.08 -18.46 20.31
C GLY A 113 -28.45 -19.92 20.06
N ALA A 114 -27.43 -20.77 19.95
CA ALA A 114 -27.38 -22.09 20.61
C ALA A 114 -25.97 -22.69 20.53
N ILE A 115 -24.98 -22.00 21.11
CA ILE A 115 -23.72 -22.61 21.53
C ILE A 115 -23.52 -22.20 22.99
N GLY A 116 -24.12 -23.00 23.88
CA GLY A 116 -23.91 -22.87 25.31
C GLY A 116 -22.57 -23.49 25.69
N GLY A 117 -21.58 -22.63 25.95
CA GLY A 117 -20.39 -22.99 26.73
C GLY A 117 -19.05 -22.50 26.18
N ALA A 118 -18.80 -21.19 26.32
CA ALA A 118 -17.51 -20.46 26.20
C ALA A 118 -16.82 -20.51 24.81
N LEU A 119 -16.66 -19.43 24.04
CA LEU A 119 -16.41 -18.02 24.36
C LEU A 119 -17.08 -17.13 23.29
N ALA A 120 -17.78 -16.08 23.74
CA ALA A 120 -18.30 -15.00 22.91
C ALA A 120 -17.94 -13.66 23.57
N GLY A 121 -17.47 -12.70 22.78
CA GLY A 121 -17.02 -11.36 23.19
C GLY A 121 -15.51 -11.25 23.02
N GLY A 122 -14.99 -10.65 21.94
CA GLY A 122 -15.21 -9.25 21.61
C GLY A 122 -14.14 -8.43 22.33
N ALA A 123 -13.06 -8.12 21.63
CA ALA A 123 -11.98 -7.21 22.03
C ALA A 123 -11.44 -7.41 23.45
N TRP A 124 -10.27 -8.08 23.56
CA TRP A 124 -9.32 -8.14 24.69
C TRP A 124 -8.94 -9.59 25.04
N GLU A 125 -8.07 -10.17 24.22
CA GLU A 125 -7.17 -11.23 24.69
C GLU A 125 -5.82 -11.16 23.95
N ALA A 126 -5.36 -9.93 23.71
CA ALA A 126 -4.11 -9.64 23.00
C ALA A 126 -2.84 -9.76 23.88
N LYS A 127 -2.92 -10.38 25.08
CA LYS A 127 -1.75 -10.47 25.97
C LYS A 127 -1.69 -11.62 26.97
N ALA A 128 -2.48 -12.68 26.81
CA ALA A 128 -2.44 -13.84 27.72
C ALA A 128 -2.02 -15.16 27.03
N GLY A 129 -2.17 -15.30 25.71
CA GLY A 129 -1.86 -16.54 25.00
C GLY A 129 -0.37 -16.89 24.85
N TRP A 130 0.55 -15.97 25.18
CA TRP A 130 2.00 -16.22 25.10
C TRP A 130 2.59 -16.72 26.44
N GLU A 131 1.89 -16.55 27.55
CA GLU A 131 2.39 -16.89 28.90
C GLU A 131 1.80 -18.19 29.49
N GLU A 132 0.61 -18.63 29.06
CA GLU A 132 -0.09 -19.79 29.64
C GLU A 132 0.25 -21.15 28.99
N SER A 133 1.41 -21.29 28.37
CA SER A 133 1.86 -22.56 27.77
C SER A 133 3.37 -22.77 27.87
N LYS A 134 3.95 -22.43 29.04
CA LYS A 134 5.35 -22.78 29.35
C LYS A 134 5.54 -24.20 29.88
N GLN A 135 4.47 -24.90 30.26
CA GLN A 135 4.60 -26.19 30.96
C GLN A 135 4.48 -27.45 30.07
N GLU A 136 4.07 -27.35 28.80
CA GLU A 136 3.97 -28.53 27.92
C GLU A 136 4.31 -28.20 26.46
N ARG A 137 5.49 -27.67 26.13
CA ARG A 137 5.86 -27.45 24.71
C ARG A 137 6.35 -28.76 24.08
N THR A 138 5.70 -29.16 22.98
CA THR A 138 6.31 -30.11 22.04
C THR A 138 7.44 -29.42 21.29
N ARG A 139 8.50 -30.16 20.90
CA ARG A 139 9.66 -29.57 20.21
C ARG A 139 9.26 -28.89 18.90
N PHE A 140 8.29 -29.45 18.19
CA PHE A 140 7.77 -28.89 16.96
C PHE A 140 7.05 -27.56 17.15
N ALA A 141 6.39 -27.32 18.29
CA ALA A 141 5.70 -26.06 18.53
C ALA A 141 6.70 -24.88 18.60
N GLU A 142 7.89 -25.13 19.15
CA GLU A 142 8.97 -24.14 19.18
C GLU A 142 9.54 -23.89 17.78
N VAL A 143 9.78 -24.97 17.03
CA VAL A 143 10.24 -24.90 15.62
C VAL A 143 9.24 -24.13 14.75
N LEU A 144 7.94 -24.39 14.91
CA LEU A 144 6.87 -23.71 14.20
C LEU A 144 6.80 -22.23 14.55
N ALA A 145 6.88 -21.88 15.84
CA ALA A 145 6.85 -20.49 16.27
C ALA A 145 8.06 -19.70 15.73
N GLU A 146 9.26 -20.28 15.77
CA GLU A 146 10.48 -19.65 15.27
C GLU A 146 10.45 -19.48 13.75
N ALA A 147 10.02 -20.52 13.02
CA ALA A 147 9.87 -20.48 11.57
C ALA A 147 8.84 -19.43 11.15
N ALA A 148 7.67 -19.42 11.77
CA ALA A 148 6.62 -18.44 11.50
C ALA A 148 7.06 -17.01 11.82
N LYS A 149 7.80 -16.81 12.92
CA LYS A 149 8.33 -15.49 13.28
C LYS A 149 9.37 -14.99 12.28
N THR A 150 10.26 -15.87 11.80
CA THR A 150 11.25 -15.52 10.77
C THR A 150 10.57 -15.03 9.49
N VAL A 151 9.54 -15.75 9.02
CA VAL A 151 8.80 -15.37 7.82
C VAL A 151 8.00 -14.09 8.02
N GLU A 152 7.39 -13.92 9.20
CA GLU A 152 6.71 -12.67 9.57
C GLU A 152 7.66 -11.48 9.46
N ASP A 153 8.83 -11.55 10.08
CA ASP A 153 9.81 -10.47 10.10
C ASP A 153 10.32 -10.14 8.68
N ASP A 154 10.58 -11.16 7.84
CA ASP A 154 10.98 -10.98 6.45
C ASP A 154 9.91 -10.26 5.61
N LEU A 155 8.66 -10.69 5.73
CA LEU A 155 7.55 -10.09 4.97
C LEU A 155 7.24 -8.67 5.45
N GLN A 156 7.30 -8.42 6.76
CA GLN A 156 7.16 -7.08 7.31
C GLN A 156 8.29 -6.15 6.86
N TYR A 157 9.54 -6.64 6.79
CA TYR A 157 10.67 -5.87 6.28
C TYR A 157 10.47 -5.45 4.82
N ILE A 158 10.03 -6.38 3.96
CA ILE A 158 9.72 -6.09 2.56
C ILE A 158 8.60 -5.06 2.43
N GLN A 159 7.53 -5.19 3.23
CA GLN A 159 6.39 -4.28 3.22
C GLN A 159 6.81 -2.85 3.59
N GLN A 160 7.58 -2.68 4.68
CA GLN A 160 8.09 -1.38 5.12
C GLN A 160 9.02 -0.75 4.06
N GLY A 161 9.86 -1.56 3.42
CA GLY A 161 10.73 -1.09 2.33
C GLY A 161 9.94 -0.55 1.12
N GLN A 162 8.86 -1.23 0.74
CA GLN A 162 7.99 -0.79 -0.36
C GLN A 162 7.17 0.46 -0.03
N GLU A 163 6.69 0.58 1.21
CA GLU A 163 5.94 1.75 1.67
C GLU A 163 6.83 3.00 1.67
N SER A 164 8.04 2.88 2.23
CA SER A 164 9.04 3.96 2.23
C SER A 164 9.40 4.41 0.80
N ALA A 165 9.54 3.45 -0.13
CA ALA A 165 9.82 3.77 -1.54
C ALA A 165 8.64 4.49 -2.20
N LYS A 166 7.40 4.10 -1.90
CA LYS A 166 6.19 4.78 -2.39
C LYS A 166 6.09 6.20 -1.84
N GLU A 167 6.39 6.39 -0.57
CA GLU A 167 6.36 7.70 0.08
C GLU A 167 7.42 8.64 -0.54
N ALA A 168 8.66 8.17 -0.70
CA ALA A 168 9.71 8.94 -1.37
C ALA A 168 9.37 9.32 -2.82
N LEU A 169 8.64 8.46 -3.55
CA LEU A 169 8.13 8.78 -4.89
C LEU A 169 7.02 9.84 -4.85
N ARG A 170 6.13 9.79 -3.86
CA ARG A 170 5.08 10.79 -3.66
C ARG A 170 5.68 12.15 -3.32
N ASP A 171 6.67 12.19 -2.43
CA ASP A 171 7.34 13.42 -2.04
C ASP A 171 8.05 14.06 -3.23
N ARG A 172 8.82 13.28 -4.00
CA ARG A 172 9.43 13.80 -5.25
C ARG A 172 8.42 14.28 -6.27
N ALA A 173 7.27 13.61 -6.39
CA ALA A 173 6.21 14.05 -7.30
C ALA A 173 5.57 15.36 -6.84
N ARG A 174 5.45 15.56 -5.52
CA ARG A 174 4.99 16.81 -4.93
C ARG A 174 6.00 17.94 -5.14
N GLU A 175 7.26 17.72 -4.83
CA GLU A 175 8.35 18.68 -5.04
C GLU A 175 8.41 19.14 -6.51
N LYS A 176 8.33 18.20 -7.46
CA LYS A 176 8.32 18.55 -8.89
C LYS A 176 7.13 19.43 -9.29
N ARG A 177 5.95 19.17 -8.75
CA ARG A 177 4.77 20.01 -9.01
C ARG A 177 4.94 21.40 -8.43
N GLU A 178 5.41 21.49 -7.18
CA GLU A 178 5.69 22.78 -6.54
C GLU A 178 6.76 23.58 -7.32
N GLU A 179 7.79 22.91 -7.87
CA GLU A 179 8.79 23.54 -8.74
C GLU A 179 8.22 24.02 -10.08
N GLU A 180 7.36 23.22 -10.73
CA GLU A 180 6.69 23.59 -11.98
C GLU A 180 5.70 24.76 -11.79
N GLU A 181 4.90 24.72 -10.72
CA GLU A 181 3.99 25.80 -10.33
C GLU A 181 4.78 27.09 -10.03
N GLY A 182 5.92 26.99 -9.34
CA GLY A 182 6.81 28.13 -9.09
C GLY A 182 7.32 28.77 -10.38
N LYS A 183 7.76 27.96 -11.35
CA LYS A 183 8.22 28.47 -12.67
C LYS A 183 7.10 29.15 -13.46
N VAL A 184 5.87 28.67 -13.35
CA VAL A 184 4.71 29.30 -13.98
C VAL A 184 4.41 30.65 -13.30
N ALA A 185 4.45 30.70 -11.97
CA ALA A 185 4.24 31.93 -11.22
C ALA A 185 5.28 33.01 -11.57
N GLU A 186 6.57 32.66 -11.56
CA GLU A 186 7.65 33.58 -11.95
C GLU A 186 7.43 34.16 -13.35
N LEU A 187 7.00 33.32 -14.30
CA LEU A 187 6.81 33.76 -15.68
C LEU A 187 5.56 34.63 -15.85
N ARG A 188 4.52 34.41 -15.03
CA ARG A 188 3.35 35.28 -14.98
C ARG A 188 3.69 36.65 -14.42
N ASP A 189 4.51 36.70 -13.36
CA ASP A 189 4.98 37.96 -12.78
C ASP A 189 5.81 38.75 -13.82
N GLU A 190 6.72 38.08 -14.54
CA GLU A 190 7.47 38.70 -15.65
C GLU A 190 6.55 39.26 -16.74
N LEU A 191 5.48 38.54 -17.10
CA LEU A 191 4.52 38.99 -18.10
C LEU A 191 3.66 40.15 -17.62
N GLU A 192 3.28 40.18 -16.34
CA GLU A 192 2.54 41.28 -15.75
C GLU A 192 3.35 42.59 -15.82
N GLU A 193 4.65 42.53 -15.51
CA GLU A 193 5.55 43.67 -15.67
C GLU A 193 5.63 44.16 -17.12
N VAL A 194 5.80 43.23 -18.07
CA VAL A 194 5.87 43.55 -19.50
C VAL A 194 4.56 44.20 -19.98
N TYR A 195 3.42 43.68 -19.55
CA TYR A 195 2.12 44.25 -19.89
C TYR A 195 1.93 45.65 -19.33
N GLY A 196 2.32 45.87 -18.07
CA GLY A 196 2.34 47.21 -17.47
C GLY A 196 3.17 48.21 -18.27
N ASP A 197 4.37 47.81 -18.71
CA ASP A 197 5.23 48.66 -19.54
C ASP A 197 4.65 48.91 -20.95
N ILE A 198 3.99 47.92 -21.56
CA ILE A 198 3.31 48.08 -22.85
C ILE A 198 2.18 49.12 -22.74
N LEU A 199 1.36 49.04 -21.70
CA LEU A 199 0.27 49.99 -21.47
C LEU A 199 0.81 51.41 -21.22
N ALA A 200 1.84 51.55 -20.39
CA ALA A 200 2.46 52.84 -20.10
C ALA A 200 3.04 53.50 -21.36
N LEU A 201 3.80 52.75 -22.16
CA LEU A 201 4.35 53.24 -23.42
C LEU A 201 3.27 53.54 -24.45
N GLY A 202 2.20 52.74 -24.50
CA GLY A 202 1.05 52.99 -25.37
C GLY A 202 0.44 54.36 -25.11
N ALA A 203 0.17 54.68 -23.84
CA ALA A 203 -0.36 55.97 -23.42
C ALA A 203 0.61 57.13 -23.71
N GLU A 204 1.91 56.95 -23.46
CA GLU A 204 2.93 57.95 -23.78
C GLU A 204 3.00 58.26 -25.28
N LEU A 205 2.96 57.23 -26.12
CA LEU A 205 2.97 57.39 -27.58
C LEU A 205 1.71 58.08 -28.12
N GLU A 206 0.55 57.90 -27.48
CA GLU A 206 -0.65 58.65 -27.83
C GLU A 206 -0.47 60.14 -27.56
N LEU A 207 0.06 60.50 -26.38
CA LEU A 207 0.36 61.90 -26.04
C LEU A 207 1.35 62.54 -27.02
N LEU A 208 2.44 61.85 -27.33
CA LEU A 208 3.45 62.35 -28.28
C LEU A 208 2.90 62.50 -29.70
N ALA A 209 1.99 61.61 -30.10
CA ALA A 209 1.31 61.72 -31.39
C ALA A 209 0.40 62.95 -31.45
N ASP A 210 -0.34 63.22 -30.37
CA ASP A 210 -1.21 64.39 -30.25
C ASP A 210 -0.40 65.71 -30.25
N GLU A 211 0.83 65.67 -29.74
CA GLU A 211 1.80 66.77 -29.83
C GLU A 211 2.43 66.93 -31.23
N GLY A 212 2.11 66.05 -32.18
CA GLY A 212 2.63 66.08 -33.55
C GLY A 212 4.02 65.48 -33.71
N GLN A 213 4.52 64.72 -32.72
CA GLN A 213 5.79 64.03 -32.81
C GLN A 213 5.70 62.75 -33.64
N SER A 214 6.83 62.32 -34.22
CA SER A 214 6.91 61.11 -35.04
C SER A 214 6.99 59.84 -34.18
N VAL A 215 5.85 59.19 -33.94
CA VAL A 215 5.78 57.98 -33.09
C VAL A 215 5.75 56.64 -33.85
N GLY A 216 5.68 56.64 -35.18
CA GLY A 216 5.33 55.44 -35.96
C GLY A 216 6.21 54.20 -35.71
N LYS A 217 7.52 54.40 -35.56
CA LYS A 217 8.48 53.31 -35.30
C LYS A 217 8.34 52.74 -33.88
N ALA A 218 8.11 53.60 -32.89
CA ALA A 218 7.90 53.18 -31.51
C ALA A 218 6.54 52.48 -31.35
N ARG A 219 5.47 52.99 -31.99
CA ARG A 219 4.15 52.36 -32.00
C ARG A 219 4.18 50.95 -32.59
N ALA A 220 4.86 50.75 -33.72
CA ALA A 220 5.01 49.41 -34.31
C ALA A 220 5.72 48.41 -33.39
N ARG A 221 6.64 48.88 -32.53
CA ARG A 221 7.33 48.03 -31.55
C ARG A 221 6.43 47.69 -30.36
N VAL A 222 5.63 48.64 -29.87
CA VAL A 222 4.64 48.39 -28.82
C VAL A 222 3.58 47.40 -29.28
N GLU A 223 3.05 47.54 -30.51
CA GLU A 223 2.13 46.56 -31.10
C GLU A 223 2.77 45.17 -31.22
N ARG A 224 4.06 45.10 -31.61
CA ARG A 224 4.77 43.83 -31.68
C ARG A 224 5.00 43.22 -30.29
N ALA A 225 5.28 44.05 -29.29
CA ALA A 225 5.42 43.62 -27.89
C ALA A 225 4.11 43.02 -27.37
N GLN A 226 2.96 43.67 -27.61
CA GLN A 226 1.65 43.15 -27.23
C GLN A 226 1.39 41.77 -27.84
N LYS A 227 1.64 41.62 -29.15
CA LYS A 227 1.46 40.32 -29.80
C LYS A 227 2.37 39.23 -29.21
N LEU A 228 3.60 39.58 -28.81
CA LEU A 228 4.53 38.64 -28.17
C LEU A 228 4.11 38.31 -26.74
N TYR A 229 3.50 39.25 -26.02
CA TYR A 229 2.87 39.02 -24.72
C TYR A 229 1.71 38.02 -24.85
N ASP A 230 0.79 38.23 -25.80
CA ASP A 230 -0.35 37.34 -26.02
C ASP A 230 0.11 35.92 -26.39
N GLU A 231 1.14 35.81 -27.24
CA GLU A 231 1.78 34.53 -27.61
C GLU A 231 2.47 33.85 -26.40
N ALA A 232 2.99 34.63 -25.45
CA ALA A 232 3.60 34.10 -24.24
C ALA A 232 2.56 33.59 -23.23
N ASP A 233 1.48 34.36 -23.02
CA ASP A 233 0.38 33.98 -22.12
C ASP A 233 -0.33 32.70 -22.61
N ALA A 234 -0.58 32.61 -23.92
CA ALA A 234 -1.11 31.40 -24.53
C ALA A 234 -0.19 30.19 -24.30
N ALA A 235 1.14 30.36 -24.44
CA ALA A 235 2.10 29.29 -24.19
C ALA A 235 2.16 28.87 -22.71
N ILE A 236 1.91 29.77 -21.75
CA ILE A 236 1.72 29.40 -20.33
C ILE A 236 0.47 28.53 -20.17
N GLY A 237 -0.65 28.91 -20.82
CA GLY A 237 -1.88 28.13 -20.83
C GLY A 237 -1.70 26.70 -21.38
N ASP A 238 -0.83 26.56 -22.38
CA ASP A 238 -0.47 25.27 -23.00
C ASP A 238 0.66 24.52 -22.24
N ASN A 239 1.15 25.05 -21.12
CA ASN A 239 2.28 24.53 -20.34
C ASN A 239 3.60 24.43 -21.14
N ASP A 240 3.77 25.22 -22.19
CA ASP A 240 5.02 25.37 -22.94
C ASP A 240 5.85 26.53 -22.37
N LEU A 241 6.49 26.27 -21.23
CA LEU A 241 7.29 27.27 -20.50
C LEU A 241 8.51 27.76 -21.29
N VAL A 242 9.01 26.96 -22.23
CA VAL A 242 10.17 27.32 -23.05
C VAL A 242 9.76 28.39 -24.05
N THR A 243 8.67 28.16 -24.77
CA THR A 243 8.13 29.15 -25.71
C THR A 243 7.67 30.39 -24.95
N ALA A 244 6.93 30.23 -23.86
CA ALA A 244 6.46 31.36 -23.06
C ALA A 244 7.60 32.28 -22.60
N ARG A 245 8.69 31.72 -22.06
CA ARG A 245 9.87 32.50 -21.65
C ARG A 245 10.57 33.19 -22.81
N ALA A 246 10.70 32.53 -23.96
CA ALA A 246 11.31 33.14 -25.13
C ALA A 246 10.48 34.34 -25.65
N ARG A 247 9.15 34.20 -25.63
CA ARG A 247 8.22 35.24 -26.06
C ARG A 247 8.15 36.41 -25.09
N ALA A 248 8.12 36.14 -23.78
CA ALA A 248 8.19 37.16 -22.74
C ALA A 248 9.45 38.04 -22.88
N ARG A 249 10.62 37.41 -23.04
CA ARG A 249 11.89 38.13 -23.27
C ARG A 249 11.89 38.96 -24.55
N ALA A 250 11.34 38.42 -25.64
CA ALA A 250 11.23 39.16 -26.88
C ALA A 250 10.27 40.37 -26.75
N ALA A 251 9.17 40.22 -26.01
CA ALA A 251 8.25 41.31 -25.72
C ALA A 251 8.95 42.42 -24.91
N ARG A 252 9.69 42.06 -23.85
CA ARG A 252 10.51 42.98 -23.07
C ARG A 252 11.50 43.75 -23.94
N GLN A 253 12.20 43.07 -24.83
CA GLN A 253 13.15 43.73 -25.74
C GLN A 253 12.48 44.72 -26.68
N MET A 254 11.25 44.44 -27.13
CA MET A 254 10.47 45.36 -27.97
C MET A 254 10.04 46.61 -27.19
N VAL A 255 9.62 46.44 -25.93
CA VAL A 255 9.32 47.52 -24.99
C VAL A 255 10.54 48.43 -24.79
N ASP A 256 11.69 47.86 -24.43
CA ASP A 256 12.92 48.65 -24.20
C ASP A 256 13.39 49.36 -25.48
N SER A 257 13.24 48.71 -26.63
CA SER A 257 13.54 49.30 -27.94
C SER A 257 12.57 50.41 -28.34
N ALA A 258 11.30 50.35 -27.89
CA ALA A 258 10.33 51.40 -28.12
C ALA A 258 10.67 52.63 -27.26
N ARG A 259 10.93 52.42 -25.97
CA ARG A 259 11.32 53.47 -25.01
C ARG A 259 12.55 54.23 -25.47
N SER A 260 13.62 53.53 -25.85
CA SER A 260 14.85 54.16 -26.34
C SER A 260 14.69 54.98 -27.63
N THR A 261 13.60 54.78 -28.39
CA THR A 261 13.31 55.57 -29.61
C THR A 261 12.45 56.80 -29.34
N ILE A 262 11.86 56.88 -28.15
CA ILE A 262 11.15 58.06 -27.66
C ILE A 262 12.13 58.98 -26.94
N GLU A 263 13.07 58.41 -26.18
CA GLU A 263 14.04 59.16 -25.36
C GLU A 263 15.24 59.73 -26.15
N GLY A 264 15.46 59.30 -27.39
CA GLY A 264 16.62 59.67 -28.22
C GLY A 264 16.25 60.41 -29.49
#